data_AF-A0AAJ7S883-F1
#
_entry.id   AF-A0AAJ7S883-F1
#
_cell.length_a   1.000
_cell.length_b   1.000
_cell.length_c   1.000
_cell.angle_alpha   90.00
_cell.angle_beta   90.00
_cell.angle_gamma   90.00
#
_symmetry.space_group_name_H-M   'P 1'
#
loop_
_entity.id
_entity.type
_entity.pdbx_description
1 polymer ?
#
loop_
_entity_poly.entity_id
_entity_poly.type
_entity_poly.pdbx_seq_one_letter_code
_entity_poly.pdbx_strand_id
1 'polypeptide(L)'
;MEIAKELVLNLKQGKPSHSGYGLQKECELLINHILQNMVLSHLPELIPEEKNEEDSIQYREEGDQHFVMGDDDEAIKSYTMSLAYANNKELMSYAHANRSAALYRKQMFRECLIDIDAALNLGYPEEKREKLKERGAKAIDEIKKKFELKVNERVDAESFMKLCLSDDTNNAPVAVKYKKGSVKLSEMENKSIGVNEDSINGCKKEEEIPKAEEKKPRYLADEGPLKLAYGPSKEAPAASNGVAIVFSEKYGRHLRATKEFKPGDVVTVEDPYEYILYTQRYYTHCHHCLSRSYNLIPCLHCPVAQYCSEKCRELAWEMAHQIECPIMAIIGNLLNVDKDKIRMLTKIIRFLIMVTGKGKKMDELRADMEIAERNPDNRTAGFTDEGILDSSSARSALSLATNMTTRPLIGISAFACLSALAVILLATQTNFFCKKYEADELKDISEYSDIKFCGTLMFRACVITSSNCFSIQQEYRCLEGSGLYVTHSLYNHSCAPNTFRHFEGLTMITRALQPIHPGDQLFTNYGPAYAHMAKSERIKKIMQDYFFECDCSACKDNWPTYTEILEKHVGSINKNKELVEKLKPYKQRLEKNMYDIDAVKSVLNILYKVVSPPCEEIVHAEQYLKTYYLGKFR
;
A
#
# COMPACT_ATOMS: atom_id res chain seq x y z
N MET A 1 -16.59 -32.76 9.57
CA MET A 1 -15.69 -32.06 10.51
C MET A 1 -14.44 -32.89 10.85
N GLU A 2 -14.57 -34.16 11.27
CA GLU A 2 -13.39 -34.99 11.59
C GLU A 2 -12.42 -35.17 10.41
N ILE A 3 -12.92 -35.42 9.19
CA ILE A 3 -12.09 -35.51 7.98
C ILE A 3 -11.30 -34.21 7.72
N ALA A 4 -11.96 -33.05 7.81
CA ALA A 4 -11.29 -31.76 7.65
C ALA A 4 -10.18 -31.55 8.70
N LYS A 5 -10.43 -31.95 9.96
CA LYS A 5 -9.44 -31.89 11.03
C LYS A 5 -8.24 -32.81 10.75
N GLU A 6 -8.47 -34.02 10.26
CA GLU A 6 -7.42 -34.95 9.85
C GLU A 6 -6.57 -34.38 8.70
N LEU A 7 -7.21 -33.82 7.67
CA LEU A 7 -6.53 -33.18 6.54
C LEU A 7 -5.66 -31.99 7.00
N VAL A 8 -6.15 -31.17 7.94
CA VAL A 8 -5.36 -30.09 8.54
C VAL A 8 -4.19 -30.62 9.38
N LEU A 9 -4.36 -31.75 10.08
CA LEU A 9 -3.25 -32.38 10.81
C LEU A 9 -2.20 -32.96 9.84
N ASN A 10 -2.62 -33.53 8.71
CA ASN A 10 -1.72 -34.04 7.69
C ASN A 10 -0.88 -32.92 7.05
N LEU A 11 -1.47 -31.74 6.80
CA LEU A 11 -0.74 -30.54 6.36
C LEU A 11 0.40 -30.16 7.31
N LYS A 12 0.27 -30.47 8.61
CA LYS A 12 1.28 -30.16 9.64
C LYS A 12 2.32 -31.26 9.85
N GLN A 13 2.01 -32.50 9.45
CA GLN A 13 2.90 -33.66 9.57
C GLN A 13 3.84 -33.80 8.36
N GLY A 14 3.63 -33.02 7.30
CA GLY A 14 4.39 -33.08 6.04
C GLY A 14 5.83 -32.56 6.12
N LYS A 15 6.62 -32.92 5.09
CA LYS A 15 7.98 -32.44 4.81
C LYS A 15 8.04 -30.90 4.80
N PRO A 16 9.20 -30.27 5.10
CA PRO A 16 9.30 -28.81 5.15
C PRO A 16 8.78 -28.17 3.87
N SER A 17 7.95 -27.14 3.99
CA SER A 17 7.55 -26.31 2.85
C SER A 17 8.80 -25.65 2.27
N HIS A 18 8.95 -25.74 0.95
CA HIS A 18 10.06 -25.16 0.22
C HIS A 18 9.68 -23.74 -0.19
N SER A 19 10.11 -22.73 0.56
CA SER A 19 9.96 -21.32 0.19
C SER A 19 8.60 -20.95 -0.41
N GLY A 20 7.54 -21.16 0.37
CA GLY A 20 6.14 -20.87 0.04
C GLY A 20 5.47 -21.87 -0.93
N TYR A 21 6.27 -22.69 -1.61
CA TYR A 21 5.86 -23.83 -2.42
C TYR A 21 5.92 -25.15 -1.61
N GLY A 22 5.20 -26.16 -2.09
CA GLY A 22 5.00 -27.44 -1.40
C GLY A 22 3.68 -27.54 -0.66
N LEU A 23 3.34 -28.77 -0.25
CA LEU A 23 2.05 -29.16 0.33
C LEU A 23 0.84 -28.94 -0.61
N GLN A 24 1.05 -28.80 -1.92
CA GLN A 24 -0.01 -28.52 -2.89
C GLN A 24 -1.09 -29.60 -2.86
N LYS A 25 -0.68 -30.87 -2.92
CA LYS A 25 -1.61 -32.02 -2.89
C LYS A 25 -2.45 -32.03 -1.61
N GLU A 26 -1.84 -31.76 -0.47
CA GLU A 26 -2.51 -31.69 0.82
C GLU A 26 -3.48 -30.51 0.90
N CYS A 27 -3.10 -29.35 0.32
CA CYS A 27 -3.98 -28.19 0.21
C CYS A 27 -5.19 -28.48 -0.69
N GLU A 28 -4.98 -29.13 -1.83
CA GLU A 28 -6.03 -29.54 -2.75
C GLU A 28 -7.01 -30.50 -2.07
N LEU A 29 -6.53 -31.50 -1.33
CA LEU A 29 -7.39 -32.43 -0.61
C LEU A 29 -8.28 -31.70 0.42
N LEU A 30 -7.70 -30.79 1.20
CA LEU A 30 -8.44 -29.99 2.18
C LEU A 30 -9.49 -29.12 1.50
N ILE A 31 -9.11 -28.38 0.46
CA ILE A 31 -10.00 -27.46 -0.22
C ILE A 31 -11.09 -28.18 -0.97
N ASN A 32 -10.78 -29.26 -1.67
CA ASN A 32 -11.78 -30.07 -2.37
C ASN A 32 -12.83 -30.60 -1.38
N HIS A 33 -12.41 -31.08 -0.21
CA HIS A 33 -13.33 -31.53 0.83
C HIS A 33 -14.24 -30.39 1.31
N ILE A 34 -13.68 -29.22 1.62
CA ILE A 34 -14.46 -28.08 2.15
C ILE A 34 -15.40 -27.51 1.07
N LEU A 35 -14.91 -27.35 -0.15
CA LEU A 35 -15.66 -26.85 -1.28
C LEU A 35 -16.83 -27.77 -1.63
N GLN A 36 -16.60 -29.09 -1.70
CA GLN A 36 -17.66 -30.07 -1.92
C GLN A 36 -18.76 -29.97 -0.85
N ASN A 37 -18.40 -29.86 0.44
CA ASN A 37 -19.39 -29.70 1.51
C ASN A 37 -20.11 -28.35 1.45
N MET A 38 -19.42 -27.28 1.07
CA MET A 38 -20.00 -25.94 1.00
C MET A 38 -21.03 -25.85 -0.14
N VAL A 39 -20.75 -26.44 -1.30
CA VAL A 39 -21.71 -26.45 -2.42
C VAL A 39 -22.93 -27.33 -2.12
N LEU A 40 -22.74 -28.44 -1.41
CA LEU A 40 -23.85 -29.27 -0.94
C LEU A 40 -24.68 -28.58 0.15
N SER A 41 -24.13 -27.55 0.78
CA SER A 41 -24.85 -26.72 1.74
C SER A 41 -25.59 -25.61 1.01
N HIS A 42 -26.83 -25.31 1.42
CA HIS A 42 -27.53 -24.14 0.89
C HIS A 42 -26.89 -22.87 1.46
N LEU A 43 -26.16 -22.14 0.62
CA LEU A 43 -25.72 -20.79 0.94
C LEU A 43 -26.96 -19.90 1.20
N PRO A 44 -26.86 -18.91 2.10
CA PRO A 44 -27.92 -17.93 2.24
C PRO A 44 -28.14 -17.21 0.91
N GLU A 45 -29.33 -16.64 0.74
CA GLU A 45 -29.63 -15.81 -0.41
C GLU A 45 -28.61 -14.66 -0.52
N LEU A 46 -28.00 -14.55 -1.70
CA LEU A 46 -26.98 -13.55 -1.99
C LEU A 46 -27.69 -12.29 -2.48
N ILE A 47 -27.85 -11.31 -1.58
CA ILE A 47 -28.52 -10.05 -1.88
C ILE A 47 -27.46 -8.99 -2.20
N PRO A 48 -27.29 -8.61 -3.49
CA PRO A 48 -26.36 -7.56 -3.86
C PRO A 48 -26.88 -6.18 -3.42
N GLU A 49 -25.97 -5.31 -3.01
CA GLU A 49 -26.24 -3.89 -2.92
C GLU A 49 -26.40 -3.29 -4.32
N GLU A 50 -27.53 -2.64 -4.55
CA GLU A 50 -27.87 -2.04 -5.84
C GLU A 50 -28.00 -0.52 -5.73
N LYS A 51 -27.65 0.16 -6.81
CA LYS A 51 -27.93 1.59 -6.96
C LYS A 51 -29.45 1.80 -6.99
N ASN A 52 -29.97 2.57 -6.04
CA ASN A 52 -31.39 2.82 -5.90
C ASN A 52 -31.67 4.27 -5.48
N GLU A 53 -32.90 4.70 -5.74
CA GLU A 53 -33.35 6.07 -5.46
C GLU A 53 -33.49 6.34 -3.96
N GLU A 54 -34.00 5.37 -3.20
CA GLU A 54 -34.28 5.51 -1.77
C GLU A 54 -33.00 5.82 -0.98
N ASP A 55 -31.96 4.99 -1.10
CA ASP A 55 -30.67 5.18 -0.45
C ASP A 55 -29.97 6.46 -0.94
N SER A 56 -30.07 6.76 -2.25
CA SER A 56 -29.49 7.99 -2.80
C SER A 56 -30.10 9.24 -2.16
N ILE A 57 -31.43 9.27 -2.00
CA ILE A 57 -32.15 10.38 -1.36
C ILE A 57 -31.81 10.42 0.14
N GLN A 58 -31.85 9.28 0.83
CA GLN A 58 -31.54 9.20 2.25
C GLN A 58 -30.14 9.79 2.54
N TYR A 59 -29.10 9.34 1.83
CA TYR A 59 -27.75 9.86 2.04
C TYR A 59 -27.61 11.33 1.67
N ARG A 60 -28.41 11.84 0.73
CA ARG A 60 -28.43 13.28 0.43
C ARG A 60 -29.04 14.06 1.60
N GLU A 61 -30.13 13.58 2.18
CA GLU A 61 -30.78 14.21 3.33
C GLU A 61 -29.88 14.16 4.58
N GLU A 62 -29.19 13.06 4.84
CA GLU A 62 -28.15 12.96 5.88
C GLU A 62 -27.04 13.99 5.63
N GLY A 63 -26.60 14.15 4.37
CA GLY A 63 -25.64 15.17 3.98
C GLY A 63 -26.13 16.58 4.26
N ASP A 64 -27.41 16.87 3.98
CA ASP A 64 -28.02 18.16 4.28
C ASP A 64 -28.08 18.42 5.81
N GLN A 65 -28.36 17.40 6.62
CA GLN A 65 -28.34 17.50 8.08
C GLN A 65 -26.93 17.83 8.59
N HIS A 66 -25.91 17.09 8.18
CA HIS A 66 -24.52 17.35 8.53
C HIS A 66 -24.07 18.75 8.06
N PHE A 67 -24.49 19.15 6.86
CA PHE A 67 -24.20 20.47 6.33
C PHE A 67 -24.81 21.57 7.21
N VAL A 68 -26.06 21.44 7.64
CA VAL A 68 -26.70 22.40 8.56
C VAL A 68 -26.00 22.43 9.92
N MET A 69 -25.52 21.29 10.42
CA MET A 69 -24.76 21.20 11.69
C MET A 69 -23.34 21.80 11.60
N GLY A 70 -22.84 22.08 10.40
CA GLY A 70 -21.49 22.58 10.18
C GLY A 70 -20.41 21.49 10.09
N ASP A 71 -20.80 20.21 10.07
CA ASP A 71 -19.87 19.09 9.85
C ASP A 71 -19.69 18.85 8.34
N ASP A 72 -18.82 19.64 7.72
CA ASP A 72 -18.58 19.54 6.28
C ASP A 72 -17.94 18.22 5.84
N ASP A 73 -17.12 17.59 6.69
CA ASP A 73 -16.45 16.34 6.30
C ASP A 73 -17.46 15.20 6.19
N GLU A 74 -18.36 15.07 7.16
CA GLU A 74 -19.43 14.07 7.08
C GLU A 74 -20.51 14.47 6.06
N ALA A 75 -20.78 15.76 5.82
CA ALA A 75 -21.66 16.18 4.74
C ALA A 75 -21.12 15.74 3.36
N ILE A 76 -19.84 15.99 3.08
CA ILE A 76 -19.21 15.58 1.81
C ILE A 76 -19.24 14.07 1.64
N LYS A 77 -18.98 13.32 2.72
CA LYS A 77 -19.04 11.85 2.70
C LYS A 77 -20.47 11.35 2.42
N SER A 78 -21.50 11.89 3.08
CA SER A 78 -22.89 11.52 2.82
C SER A 78 -23.33 11.87 1.40
N TYR A 79 -22.99 13.04 0.86
CA TYR A 79 -23.28 13.35 -0.55
C TYR A 79 -22.50 12.44 -1.52
N THR A 80 -21.30 11.99 -1.14
CA THR A 80 -20.51 11.03 -1.91
C THR A 80 -21.13 9.63 -1.90
N MET A 81 -21.76 9.23 -0.78
CA MET A 81 -22.59 8.03 -0.70
C MET A 81 -23.87 8.17 -1.54
N SER A 82 -24.53 9.33 -1.49
CA SER A 82 -25.68 9.63 -2.35
C SER A 82 -25.37 9.46 -3.84
N LEU A 83 -24.22 9.96 -4.29
CA LEU A 83 -23.72 9.71 -5.66
C LEU A 83 -23.44 8.23 -5.93
N ALA A 84 -22.96 7.48 -4.94
CA ALA A 84 -22.68 6.06 -5.05
C ALA A 84 -23.95 5.25 -5.35
N TYR A 85 -25.08 5.59 -4.72
CA TYR A 85 -26.36 4.89 -4.90
C TYR A 85 -27.22 5.47 -6.02
N ALA A 86 -26.96 6.70 -6.48
CA ALA A 86 -27.73 7.32 -7.55
C ALA A 86 -27.82 6.42 -8.80
N ASN A 87 -29.06 6.14 -9.24
CA ASN A 87 -29.37 5.30 -10.39
C ASN A 87 -29.79 6.10 -11.64
N ASN A 88 -29.86 7.42 -11.54
CA ASN A 88 -30.23 8.32 -12.64
C ASN A 88 -29.50 9.66 -12.54
N LYS A 89 -29.49 10.41 -13.65
CA LYS A 89 -28.77 11.68 -13.78
C LYS A 89 -29.32 12.78 -12.86
N GLU A 90 -30.63 12.78 -12.60
CA GLU A 90 -31.25 13.80 -11.76
C GLU A 90 -30.72 13.72 -10.33
N LEU A 91 -30.75 12.53 -9.72
CA LEU A 91 -30.18 12.28 -8.39
C LEU A 91 -28.71 12.67 -8.31
N MET A 92 -27.92 12.28 -9.32
CA MET A 92 -26.50 12.66 -9.40
C MET A 92 -26.32 14.17 -9.45
N SER A 93 -27.11 14.88 -10.25
CA SER A 93 -27.02 16.34 -10.39
C SER A 93 -27.28 17.06 -9.06
N TYR A 94 -28.24 16.58 -8.28
CA TYR A 94 -28.54 17.12 -6.95
C TYR A 94 -27.43 16.84 -5.95
N ALA A 95 -26.91 15.62 -5.91
CA ALA A 95 -25.85 15.26 -4.98
C ALA A 95 -24.55 16.05 -5.26
N HIS A 96 -24.17 16.25 -6.52
CA HIS A 96 -23.06 17.14 -6.88
C HIS A 96 -23.33 18.60 -6.49
N ALA A 97 -24.53 19.12 -6.75
CA ALA A 97 -24.90 20.48 -6.38
C ALA A 97 -24.83 20.71 -4.86
N ASN A 98 -25.27 19.75 -4.05
CA ASN A 98 -25.20 19.83 -2.59
C ASN A 98 -23.75 19.67 -2.09
N ARG A 99 -22.99 18.70 -2.63
CA ARG A 99 -21.59 18.48 -2.27
C ARG A 99 -20.71 19.69 -2.56
N SER A 100 -20.94 20.39 -3.68
CA SER A 100 -20.23 21.64 -3.98
C SER A 100 -20.45 22.74 -2.93
N ALA A 101 -21.57 22.73 -2.19
CA ALA A 101 -21.83 23.67 -1.10
C ALA A 101 -20.90 23.45 0.08
N ALA A 102 -20.77 22.19 0.50
CA ALA A 102 -19.87 21.78 1.58
C ALA A 102 -18.40 22.01 1.19
N LEU A 103 -18.02 21.70 -0.05
CA LEU A 103 -16.67 21.95 -0.57
C LEU A 103 -16.32 23.44 -0.57
N TYR A 104 -17.24 24.31 -0.99
CA TYR A 104 -17.06 25.75 -0.93
C TYR A 104 -16.84 26.22 0.51
N ARG A 105 -17.63 25.74 1.48
CA ARG A 105 -17.49 26.11 2.90
C ARG A 105 -16.15 25.65 3.50
N LYS A 106 -15.64 24.50 3.08
CA LYS A 106 -14.26 24.04 3.40
C LYS A 106 -13.16 24.78 2.65
N GLN A 107 -13.48 25.77 1.82
CA GLN A 107 -12.55 26.49 0.96
C GLN A 107 -11.82 25.61 -0.08
N MET A 108 -12.42 24.46 -0.41
CA MET A 108 -11.97 23.56 -1.47
C MET A 108 -12.55 24.04 -2.81
N PHE A 109 -12.08 25.21 -3.26
CA PHE A 109 -12.71 25.94 -4.36
C PHE A 109 -12.56 25.23 -5.71
N ARG A 110 -11.45 24.52 -5.95
CA ARG A 110 -11.26 23.75 -7.19
C ARG A 110 -12.26 22.59 -7.24
N GLU A 111 -12.36 21.85 -6.14
CA GLU A 111 -13.26 20.71 -5.96
C GLU A 111 -14.72 21.13 -6.07
N CYS A 112 -15.05 22.30 -5.50
CA CYS A 112 -16.36 22.94 -5.65
C CYS A 112 -16.70 23.17 -7.13
N LEU A 113 -15.77 23.70 -7.92
CA LEU A 113 -16.00 23.99 -9.35
C LEU A 113 -16.20 22.71 -10.17
N ILE A 114 -15.46 21.64 -9.85
CA ILE A 114 -15.64 20.32 -10.48
C ILE A 114 -17.06 19.79 -10.27
N ASP A 115 -17.58 19.86 -9.04
CA ASP A 115 -18.93 19.39 -8.76
C ASP A 115 -20.02 20.30 -9.37
N ILE A 116 -19.79 21.61 -9.46
CA ILE A 116 -20.70 22.52 -10.15
C ILE A 116 -20.81 22.17 -11.63
N ASP A 117 -19.68 21.97 -12.31
CA ASP A 117 -19.65 21.56 -13.71
C ASP A 117 -20.35 20.21 -13.92
N ALA A 118 -20.05 19.22 -13.07
CA ALA A 118 -20.71 17.92 -13.11
C ALA A 118 -22.24 18.04 -12.96
N ALA A 119 -22.72 18.83 -11.98
CA ALA A 119 -24.16 19.03 -11.78
C ALA A 119 -24.84 19.66 -13.00
N LEU A 120 -24.23 20.69 -13.60
CA LEU A 120 -24.75 21.35 -14.80
C LEU A 120 -24.81 20.40 -16.00
N ASN A 121 -23.73 19.63 -16.23
CA ASN A 121 -23.65 18.65 -17.32
C ASN A 121 -24.63 17.48 -17.16
N LEU A 122 -25.03 17.18 -15.92
CA LEU A 122 -26.06 16.17 -15.61
C LEU A 122 -27.49 16.70 -15.69
N GLY A 123 -27.69 17.97 -16.02
CA GLY A 123 -29.01 18.55 -16.25
C GLY A 123 -29.67 19.14 -15.00
N TYR A 124 -28.90 19.67 -14.03
CA TYR A 124 -29.44 20.32 -12.84
C TYR A 124 -30.55 21.35 -13.18
N PRO A 125 -31.66 21.45 -12.44
CA PRO A 125 -32.84 22.23 -12.83
C PRO A 125 -32.55 23.72 -13.05
N GLU A 126 -33.10 24.27 -14.14
CA GLU A 126 -32.76 25.63 -14.63
C GLU A 126 -33.03 26.71 -13.59
N GLU A 127 -34.16 26.61 -12.90
CA GLU A 127 -34.57 27.54 -11.85
C GLU A 127 -33.64 27.54 -10.62
N LYS A 128 -32.81 26.51 -10.46
CA LYS A 128 -31.83 26.40 -9.37
C LYS A 128 -30.39 26.71 -9.82
N ARG A 129 -30.13 26.84 -11.14
CA ARG A 129 -28.78 27.05 -11.69
C ARG A 129 -28.18 28.39 -11.29
N GLU A 130 -28.99 29.42 -11.04
CA GLU A 130 -28.50 30.75 -10.70
C GLU A 130 -27.65 30.74 -9.41
N LYS A 131 -28.17 30.13 -8.33
CA LYS A 131 -27.45 29.97 -7.05
C LYS A 131 -26.17 29.15 -7.21
N LEU A 132 -26.21 28.11 -8.03
CA LEU A 132 -25.06 27.25 -8.29
C LEU A 132 -23.97 28.01 -9.05
N LYS A 133 -24.33 28.78 -10.08
CA LYS A 133 -23.42 29.64 -10.84
C LYS A 133 -22.83 30.76 -9.98
N GLU A 134 -23.63 31.36 -9.10
CA GLU A 134 -23.16 32.38 -8.15
C GLU A 134 -22.08 31.81 -7.21
N ARG A 135 -22.28 30.59 -6.68
CA ARG A 135 -21.25 29.89 -5.89
C ARG A 135 -19.98 29.67 -6.70
N GLY A 136 -20.10 29.26 -7.96
CA GLY A 136 -18.96 29.08 -8.87
C GLY A 136 -18.17 30.38 -9.10
N ALA A 137 -18.86 31.49 -9.37
CA ALA A 137 -18.22 32.80 -9.52
C ALA A 137 -17.44 33.21 -8.26
N LYS A 138 -18.06 33.05 -7.08
CA LYS A 138 -17.41 33.30 -5.78
C LYS A 138 -16.17 32.42 -5.57
N ALA A 139 -16.25 31.13 -5.91
CA ALA A 139 -15.11 30.21 -5.80
C ALA A 139 -13.94 30.65 -6.68
N ILE A 140 -14.22 31.10 -7.92
CA ILE A 140 -13.19 31.64 -8.83
C ILE A 140 -12.55 32.90 -8.26
N ASP A 141 -13.34 33.82 -7.70
CA ASP A 141 -12.81 35.04 -7.09
C ASP A 141 -11.89 34.73 -5.90
N GLU A 142 -12.25 33.76 -5.06
CA GLU A 142 -11.40 33.31 -3.94
C GLU A 142 -10.10 32.66 -4.42
N ILE A 143 -10.13 31.88 -5.51
CA ILE A 143 -8.91 31.35 -6.12
C ILE A 143 -8.03 32.51 -6.62
N LYS A 144 -8.60 33.47 -7.36
CA LYS A 144 -7.85 34.63 -7.87
C LYS A 144 -7.18 35.43 -6.75
N LYS A 145 -7.88 35.64 -5.63
CA LYS A 145 -7.33 36.30 -4.43
C LYS A 145 -6.15 35.52 -3.85
N LYS A 146 -6.28 34.19 -3.69
CA LYS A 146 -5.23 33.33 -3.10
C LYS A 146 -3.94 33.29 -3.92
N PHE A 147 -4.03 33.42 -5.25
CA PHE A 147 -2.86 33.34 -6.13
C PHE A 147 -2.25 34.70 -6.51
N GLU A 148 -2.69 35.80 -5.89
CA GLU A 148 -2.23 37.17 -6.20
C GLU A 148 -2.22 37.48 -7.72
N LEU A 149 -3.09 36.82 -8.48
CA LEU A 149 -3.17 37.01 -9.92
C LEU A 149 -3.66 38.44 -10.15
N LYS A 150 -2.75 39.32 -10.60
CA LYS A 150 -3.10 40.70 -10.94
C LYS A 150 -4.26 40.67 -11.92
N VAL A 151 -5.32 41.40 -11.59
CA VAL A 151 -6.65 41.45 -12.22
C VAL A 151 -6.64 41.94 -13.70
N ASN A 152 -5.49 41.96 -14.38
CA ASN A 152 -5.33 42.68 -15.66
C ASN A 152 -5.17 41.82 -16.92
N GLU A 153 -5.43 40.53 -16.88
CA GLU A 153 -5.81 39.79 -18.09
C GLU A 153 -7.15 39.12 -17.84
N ARG A 154 -8.15 39.45 -18.65
CA ARG A 154 -9.47 38.80 -18.65
C ARG A 154 -9.29 37.35 -19.09
N VAL A 155 -8.83 36.47 -18.21
CA VAL A 155 -9.15 35.06 -18.34
C VAL A 155 -10.62 34.97 -17.99
N ASP A 156 -11.46 34.77 -19.00
CA ASP A 156 -12.87 34.57 -18.81
C ASP A 156 -13.09 33.40 -17.81
N ALA A 157 -14.17 33.47 -17.03
CA ALA A 157 -14.42 32.50 -15.96
C ALA A 157 -14.48 31.05 -16.49
N GLU A 158 -14.87 30.87 -17.76
CA GLU A 158 -15.02 29.59 -18.44
C GLU A 158 -13.66 29.00 -18.82
N SER A 159 -12.73 29.83 -19.31
CA SER A 159 -11.34 29.50 -19.62
C SER A 159 -10.54 29.19 -18.36
N PHE A 160 -10.75 29.93 -17.27
CA PHE A 160 -10.11 29.65 -15.97
C PHE A 160 -10.64 28.34 -15.37
N MET A 161 -11.95 28.13 -15.44
CA MET A 161 -12.59 26.87 -15.06
C MET A 161 -12.00 25.71 -15.86
N LYS A 162 -11.87 25.84 -17.19
CA LYS A 162 -11.25 24.81 -18.06
C LYS A 162 -9.78 24.54 -17.71
N LEU A 163 -9.03 25.57 -17.30
CA LEU A 163 -7.64 25.44 -16.85
C LEU A 163 -7.56 24.68 -15.52
N CYS A 164 -8.44 24.99 -14.56
CA CYS A 164 -8.55 24.27 -13.29
C CYS A 164 -9.02 22.83 -13.46
N LEU A 165 -9.86 22.55 -14.47
CA LEU A 165 -10.39 21.23 -14.82
C LEU A 165 -9.42 20.38 -15.66
N SER A 166 -8.35 20.97 -16.20
CA SER A 166 -7.37 20.21 -16.99
C SER A 166 -6.55 19.26 -16.10
N ASP A 167 -6.40 18.02 -16.56
CA ASP A 167 -5.62 16.95 -15.91
C ASP A 167 -4.09 17.10 -16.13
N ASP A 168 -3.69 18.17 -16.83
CA ASP A 168 -2.33 18.46 -17.27
C ASP A 168 -1.59 19.27 -16.20
N THR A 169 -0.82 18.57 -15.37
CA THR A 169 0.02 19.13 -14.30
C THR A 169 1.15 20.04 -14.81
N ASN A 170 1.35 20.14 -16.13
CA ASN A 170 2.40 20.95 -16.74
C ASN A 170 2.01 22.42 -16.93
N ASN A 171 0.71 22.75 -16.97
CA ASN A 171 0.21 24.13 -17.16
C ASN A 171 -0.62 24.65 -15.97
N ALA A 172 -0.70 23.90 -14.86
CA ALA A 172 -1.28 24.41 -13.63
C ALA A 172 -0.35 25.49 -13.00
N PRO A 173 -0.87 26.63 -12.53
CA PRO A 173 -0.06 27.58 -11.77
C PRO A 173 0.57 26.87 -10.57
N VAL A 174 1.86 27.15 -10.35
CA VAL A 174 2.80 26.46 -9.47
C VAL A 174 2.28 26.35 -8.03
N ALA A 175 1.47 25.33 -7.73
CA ALA A 175 1.26 24.75 -6.41
C ALA A 175 0.18 23.67 -6.51
N VAL A 176 0.61 22.45 -6.82
CA VAL A 176 0.14 21.12 -6.34
C VAL A 176 0.74 20.13 -7.34
N LYS A 177 2.03 19.83 -7.16
CA LYS A 177 2.63 18.66 -7.81
C LYS A 177 2.25 17.43 -6.99
N TYR A 178 1.10 16.82 -7.28
CA TYR A 178 0.98 15.39 -7.01
C TYR A 178 1.84 14.70 -8.07
N LYS A 179 2.98 14.13 -7.65
CA LYS A 179 3.73 13.19 -8.50
C LYS A 179 2.78 12.03 -8.78
N LYS A 180 2.19 12.00 -9.98
CA LYS A 180 1.62 10.78 -10.55
C LYS A 180 2.77 9.77 -10.57
N GLY A 181 2.60 8.65 -9.85
CA GLY A 181 3.46 7.47 -10.02
C GLY A 181 3.49 7.14 -11.50
N SER A 182 4.66 7.28 -12.13
CA SER A 182 4.83 6.93 -13.53
C SER A 182 4.91 5.41 -13.59
N VAL A 183 3.80 4.79 -13.99
CA VAL A 183 3.84 3.44 -14.56
C VAL A 183 4.69 3.55 -15.82
N LYS A 184 5.93 3.03 -15.78
CA LYS A 184 6.74 2.91 -16.99
C LYS A 184 6.28 1.68 -17.76
N LEU A 185 5.52 1.93 -18.83
CA LEU A 185 5.55 1.08 -20.00
C LEU A 185 6.94 1.22 -20.65
N SER A 186 7.50 0.07 -20.98
CA SER A 186 8.79 -0.14 -21.64
C SER A 186 8.97 0.71 -22.88
N GLU A 187 10.18 1.27 -23.07
CA GLU A 187 10.95 1.16 -24.30
C GLU A 187 12.37 1.71 -24.09
N MET A 188 13.35 0.90 -24.51
CA MET A 188 14.76 1.27 -24.62
C MET A 188 14.91 2.33 -25.71
N GLU A 189 15.75 3.34 -25.50
CA GLU A 189 16.69 3.78 -26.54
C GLU A 189 17.85 4.61 -25.97
N ASN A 190 19.04 4.19 -26.38
CA ASN A 190 20.33 4.78 -26.05
C ASN A 190 20.53 6.11 -26.77
N LYS A 191 21.22 7.06 -26.11
CA LYS A 191 22.23 7.90 -26.78
C LYS A 191 23.20 8.48 -25.76
N SER A 192 24.42 7.96 -25.83
CA SER A 192 25.64 8.42 -25.20
C SER A 192 26.07 9.77 -25.78
N ILE A 193 26.55 10.66 -24.91
CA ILE A 193 27.49 11.73 -25.29
C ILE A 193 28.57 11.73 -24.21
N GLY A 194 29.79 11.40 -24.61
CA GLY A 194 30.97 11.33 -23.75
C GLY A 194 31.64 12.69 -23.57
N VAL A 195 32.40 12.82 -22.49
CA VAL A 195 33.54 13.72 -22.39
C VAL A 195 34.61 13.07 -21.51
N ASN A 196 35.85 13.27 -21.94
CA ASN A 196 37.09 12.60 -21.60
C ASN A 196 37.56 12.68 -20.14
N GLU A 197 38.29 11.64 -19.75
CA GLU A 197 39.28 11.65 -18.67
C GLU A 197 40.50 12.49 -19.08
N ASP A 198 41.10 13.21 -18.12
CA ASP A 198 42.57 13.24 -18.01
C ASP A 198 43.06 13.75 -16.64
N SER A 199 43.91 12.91 -16.02
CA SER A 199 45.06 13.21 -15.16
C SER A 199 44.92 13.79 -13.72
N ILE A 200 45.03 12.87 -12.75
CA ILE A 200 46.04 12.75 -11.66
C ILE A 200 46.55 14.05 -10.99
N ASN A 201 46.26 14.21 -9.68
CA ASN A 201 47.32 14.36 -8.66
C ASN A 201 46.78 14.19 -7.23
N GLY A 202 47.50 13.40 -6.44
CA GLY A 202 47.18 13.11 -5.05
C GLY A 202 47.47 14.27 -4.09
N CYS A 203 46.56 14.52 -3.16
CA CYS A 203 46.88 15.08 -1.86
C CYS A 203 45.74 14.72 -0.89
N LYS A 204 46.09 14.29 0.33
CA LYS A 204 45.14 13.95 1.41
C LYS A 204 44.24 15.15 1.67
N LYS A 205 42.93 15.02 1.45
CA LYS A 205 41.94 16.05 1.82
C LYS A 205 41.20 15.60 3.08
N GLU A 206 41.32 16.40 4.12
CA GLU A 206 40.33 16.48 5.20
C GLU A 206 38.96 16.77 4.57
N GLU A 207 37.90 16.13 5.07
CA GLU A 207 36.54 16.30 4.57
C GLU A 207 36.09 17.76 4.77
N GLU A 208 36.17 18.58 3.73
CA GLU A 208 35.58 19.91 3.71
C GLU A 208 34.04 19.80 3.81
N ILE A 209 33.49 20.39 4.87
CA ILE A 209 32.06 20.42 5.15
C ILE A 209 31.37 21.39 4.18
N PRO A 210 30.41 20.96 3.35
CA PRO A 210 29.69 21.84 2.42
C PRO A 210 28.90 22.92 3.16
N LYS A 211 28.88 24.15 2.62
CA LYS A 211 28.07 25.26 3.12
C LYS A 211 26.57 24.96 2.98
N ALA A 212 25.79 25.35 3.99
CA ALA A 212 24.35 25.11 4.04
C ALA A 212 23.60 26.01 3.03
N GLU A 213 23.01 25.39 2.01
CA GLU A 213 21.93 25.98 1.21
C GLU A 213 20.59 25.83 1.97
N GLU A 214 19.68 26.79 1.80
CA GLU A 214 18.32 26.74 2.37
C GLU A 214 17.49 25.65 1.67
N LYS A 215 17.59 24.42 2.17
CA LYS A 215 16.73 23.31 1.75
C LYS A 215 15.33 23.50 2.32
N LYS A 216 14.30 23.27 1.50
CA LYS A 216 12.88 23.28 1.90
C LYS A 216 12.49 21.94 2.56
N PRO A 217 11.37 21.86 3.30
CA PRO A 217 10.78 20.59 3.72
C PRO A 217 10.67 19.59 2.58
N ARG A 218 10.79 18.28 2.83
CA ARG A 218 10.69 17.25 1.77
C ARG A 218 9.42 17.38 0.91
N TYR A 219 8.28 17.72 1.50
CA TYR A 219 7.04 17.94 0.74
C TYR A 219 7.10 19.15 -0.21
N LEU A 220 8.12 20.00 -0.08
CA LEU A 220 8.47 21.12 -0.96
C LEU A 220 9.81 20.94 -1.69
N ALA A 221 10.60 19.92 -1.33
CA ALA A 221 11.93 19.69 -1.87
C ALA A 221 11.87 18.60 -2.94
N ASP A 222 12.28 18.94 -4.15
CA ASP A 222 12.46 17.96 -5.22
C ASP A 222 13.82 17.27 -5.01
N GLU A 223 13.80 16.07 -4.41
CA GLU A 223 14.99 15.20 -4.33
C GLU A 223 15.39 14.61 -5.70
N GLY A 224 14.68 14.97 -6.78
CA GLY A 224 14.82 14.36 -8.09
C GLY A 224 14.13 12.99 -8.17
N PRO A 225 14.47 12.18 -9.18
CA PRO A 225 13.95 10.81 -9.28
C PRO A 225 14.55 9.95 -8.15
N LEU A 226 13.72 9.11 -7.54
CA LEU A 226 14.18 8.11 -6.58
C LEU A 226 15.18 7.17 -7.27
N LYS A 227 16.37 7.02 -6.67
CA LYS A 227 17.44 6.16 -7.18
C LYS A 227 17.87 5.20 -6.09
N LEU A 228 17.92 3.91 -6.44
CA LEU A 228 18.58 2.89 -5.62
C LEU A 228 20.06 3.23 -5.47
N ALA A 229 20.61 3.06 -4.27
CA ALA A 229 21.98 3.51 -3.95
C ALA A 229 23.06 2.98 -4.92
N TYR A 230 22.90 1.76 -5.44
CA TYR A 230 23.84 1.12 -6.36
C TYR A 230 23.19 0.71 -7.70
N GLY A 231 22.09 1.37 -8.08
CA GLY A 231 21.26 0.92 -9.20
C GLY A 231 20.49 -0.37 -8.88
N PRO A 232 19.63 -0.84 -9.80
CA PRO A 232 18.85 -2.07 -9.62
C PRO A 232 19.75 -3.31 -9.60
N SER A 233 19.44 -4.25 -8.71
CA SER A 233 20.06 -5.57 -8.67
C SER A 233 19.63 -6.41 -9.87
N LYS A 234 20.53 -7.28 -10.33
CA LYS A 234 20.23 -8.23 -11.42
C LYS A 234 19.23 -9.30 -10.99
N GLU A 235 19.30 -9.76 -9.73
CA GLU A 235 18.41 -10.81 -9.22
C GLU A 235 17.09 -10.27 -8.67
N ALA A 236 17.05 -8.99 -8.28
CA ALA A 236 15.85 -8.36 -7.71
C ALA A 236 15.84 -6.87 -8.09
N PRO A 237 15.30 -6.48 -9.25
CA PRO A 237 15.34 -5.11 -9.76
C PRO A 237 14.75 -4.06 -8.81
N ALA A 238 13.80 -4.45 -7.95
CA ALA A 238 13.24 -3.60 -6.90
C ALA A 238 14.24 -3.28 -5.76
N ALA A 239 15.35 -4.03 -5.65
CA ALA A 239 16.42 -3.84 -4.67
C ALA A 239 17.68 -3.26 -5.30
N SER A 240 18.46 -2.56 -4.48
CA SER A 240 19.77 -2.05 -4.84
C SER A 240 20.75 -3.19 -5.16
N ASN A 241 21.64 -3.01 -6.15
CA ASN A 241 22.71 -3.96 -6.49
C ASN A 241 23.78 -4.12 -5.38
N GLY A 242 23.61 -3.43 -4.26
CA GLY A 242 24.34 -3.67 -3.00
C GLY A 242 23.65 -4.66 -2.07
N VAL A 243 22.62 -5.38 -2.52
CA VAL A 243 21.86 -6.35 -1.73
C VAL A 243 21.83 -7.69 -2.47
N ALA A 244 21.94 -8.79 -1.72
CA ALA A 244 21.74 -10.15 -2.21
C ALA A 244 20.61 -10.84 -1.45
N ILE A 245 19.87 -11.69 -2.15
CA ILE A 245 18.91 -12.62 -1.55
C ILE A 245 19.67 -13.86 -1.11
N VAL A 246 19.56 -14.20 0.18
CA VAL A 246 20.22 -15.37 0.78
C VAL A 246 19.20 -16.21 1.54
N PHE A 247 19.55 -17.46 1.85
CA PHE A 247 18.72 -18.37 2.64
C PHE A 247 19.45 -18.79 3.91
N SER A 248 18.73 -18.91 5.03
CA SER A 248 19.18 -19.61 6.22
C SER A 248 18.01 -20.32 6.90
N GLU A 249 18.28 -21.38 7.65
CA GLU A 249 17.22 -22.13 8.36
C GLU A 249 16.47 -21.24 9.37
N LYS A 250 17.17 -20.32 10.03
CA LYS A 250 16.57 -19.42 11.03
C LYS A 250 15.61 -18.39 10.40
N TYR A 251 16.02 -17.78 9.30
CA TYR A 251 15.37 -16.59 8.74
C TYR A 251 14.65 -16.84 7.41
N GLY A 252 14.71 -18.07 6.89
CA GLY A 252 14.29 -18.36 5.53
C GLY A 252 15.07 -17.52 4.51
N ARG A 253 14.38 -17.16 3.42
CA ARG A 253 14.90 -16.20 2.44
C ARG A 253 14.88 -14.80 3.02
N HIS A 254 16.01 -14.10 2.91
CA HIS A 254 16.16 -12.76 3.43
C HIS A 254 17.18 -11.94 2.66
N LEU A 255 17.17 -10.63 2.88
CA LEU A 255 18.10 -9.70 2.25
C LEU A 255 19.35 -9.48 3.11
N ARG A 256 20.52 -9.55 2.47
CA ARG A 256 21.81 -9.26 3.08
C ARG A 256 22.57 -8.23 2.25
N ALA A 257 23.15 -7.24 2.93
CA ALA A 257 23.99 -6.25 2.28
C ALA A 257 25.27 -6.89 1.73
N THR A 258 25.64 -6.55 0.50
CA THR A 258 26.93 -6.89 -0.13
C THR A 258 27.83 -5.67 -0.27
N LYS A 259 27.28 -4.47 -0.06
CA LYS A 259 27.98 -3.19 -0.03
C LYS A 259 27.57 -2.41 1.23
N GLU A 260 28.35 -1.40 1.57
CA GLU A 260 28.01 -0.49 2.66
C GLU A 260 26.78 0.36 2.27
N PHE A 261 25.91 0.70 3.21
CA PHE A 261 24.86 1.72 3.01
C PHE A 261 24.97 2.76 4.10
N LYS A 262 24.81 4.03 3.74
CA LYS A 262 24.78 5.16 4.67
C LYS A 262 23.34 5.47 5.07
N PRO A 263 23.12 6.09 6.25
CA PRO A 263 21.81 6.59 6.63
C PRO A 263 21.15 7.41 5.51
N GLY A 264 19.91 7.07 5.17
CA GLY A 264 19.12 7.71 4.12
C GLY A 264 19.22 7.10 2.71
N ASP A 265 20.22 6.24 2.46
CA ASP A 265 20.35 5.54 1.17
C ASP A 265 19.12 4.70 0.87
N VAL A 266 18.66 4.73 -0.38
CA VAL A 266 17.50 3.94 -0.82
C VAL A 266 17.95 2.52 -1.14
N VAL A 267 17.38 1.56 -0.41
CA VAL A 267 17.74 0.14 -0.47
C VAL A 267 16.80 -0.63 -1.39
N THR A 268 15.49 -0.37 -1.28
CA THR A 268 14.47 -0.94 -2.17
C THR A 268 13.42 0.11 -2.55
N VAL A 269 12.89 -0.03 -3.76
CA VAL A 269 11.75 0.73 -4.31
C VAL A 269 10.87 -0.28 -5.03
N GLU A 270 9.63 -0.44 -4.59
CA GLU A 270 8.76 -1.51 -5.09
C GLU A 270 7.30 -1.06 -5.15
N ASP A 271 6.65 -1.34 -6.27
CA ASP A 271 5.19 -1.25 -6.40
C ASP A 271 4.53 -2.56 -5.93
N PRO A 272 3.31 -2.49 -5.37
CA PRO A 272 2.62 -3.69 -4.90
C PRO A 272 2.27 -4.62 -6.06
N TYR A 273 2.42 -5.94 -5.83
CA TYR A 273 1.89 -6.97 -6.72
C TYR A 273 0.36 -6.94 -6.76
N GLU A 274 -0.26 -6.81 -5.58
CA GLU A 274 -1.69 -6.55 -5.42
C GLU A 274 -1.93 -5.64 -4.21
N TYR A 275 -3.07 -4.95 -4.21
CA TYR A 275 -3.49 -4.15 -3.08
C TYR A 275 -5.01 -3.93 -3.07
N ILE A 276 -5.52 -3.63 -1.88
CA ILE A 276 -6.93 -3.32 -1.62
C ILE A 276 -7.07 -2.10 -0.71
N LEU A 277 -8.19 -1.39 -0.85
CA LEU A 277 -8.61 -0.30 0.04
C LEU A 277 -9.27 -0.88 1.30
N TYR A 278 -9.04 -0.26 2.45
CA TYR A 278 -9.76 -0.61 3.68
C TYR A 278 -11.20 -0.09 3.65
N THR A 279 -12.14 -0.89 4.17
CA THR A 279 -13.59 -0.61 4.13
C THR A 279 -13.96 0.71 4.79
N GLN A 280 -13.20 1.15 5.80
CA GLN A 280 -13.37 2.45 6.45
C GLN A 280 -13.07 3.65 5.52
N ARG A 281 -12.58 3.40 4.29
CA ARG A 281 -12.13 4.41 3.33
C ARG A 281 -12.92 4.45 2.03
N TYR A 282 -13.88 3.56 1.80
CA TYR A 282 -14.60 3.41 0.52
C TYR A 282 -15.19 4.72 -0.05
N TYR A 283 -15.67 5.63 0.82
CA TYR A 283 -16.30 6.89 0.42
C TYR A 283 -15.44 8.13 0.68
N THR A 284 -14.13 7.94 0.87
CA THR A 284 -13.17 9.04 1.12
C THR A 284 -11.89 8.90 0.30
N HIS A 285 -11.58 7.71 -0.19
CA HIS A 285 -10.38 7.41 -0.96
C HIS A 285 -10.73 6.65 -2.24
N CYS A 286 -9.88 6.80 -3.25
CA CYS A 286 -10.01 6.09 -4.50
C CYS A 286 -9.71 4.59 -4.33
N HIS A 287 -10.55 3.72 -4.89
CA HIS A 287 -10.34 2.27 -4.87
C HIS A 287 -9.17 1.79 -5.76
N HIS A 288 -8.65 2.66 -6.63
CA HIS A 288 -7.51 2.36 -7.49
C HIS A 288 -6.20 2.92 -6.93
N CYS A 289 -6.06 4.22 -6.72
CA CYS A 289 -4.79 4.78 -6.26
C CYS A 289 -4.67 4.86 -4.72
N LEU A 290 -5.75 4.55 -3.99
CA LEU A 290 -5.88 4.70 -2.53
C LEU A 290 -5.69 6.12 -1.99
N SER A 291 -5.51 7.12 -2.85
CA SER A 291 -5.41 8.52 -2.43
C SER A 291 -6.78 9.08 -2.05
N ARG A 292 -6.80 9.97 -1.06
CA ARG A 292 -8.00 10.72 -0.67
C ARG A 292 -8.51 11.57 -1.84
N SER A 293 -9.82 11.63 -2.01
CA SER A 293 -10.46 12.56 -2.93
C SER A 293 -11.80 13.01 -2.37
N TYR A 294 -12.12 14.28 -2.58
CA TYR A 294 -13.39 14.88 -2.19
C TYR A 294 -14.40 14.94 -3.35
N ASN A 295 -13.94 14.76 -4.61
CA ASN A 295 -14.77 14.59 -5.79
C ASN A 295 -14.71 13.14 -6.29
N LEU A 296 -14.99 12.17 -5.41
CA LEU A 296 -15.05 10.78 -5.83
C LEU A 296 -16.18 10.57 -6.85
N ILE A 297 -15.85 9.80 -7.89
CA ILE A 297 -16.71 9.38 -8.99
C ILE A 297 -17.08 7.91 -8.75
N PRO A 298 -18.37 7.56 -8.69
CA PRO A 298 -18.77 6.19 -8.40
C PRO A 298 -18.54 5.25 -9.60
N CYS A 299 -18.43 3.96 -9.32
CA CYS A 299 -18.63 2.92 -10.31
C CYS A 299 -20.01 3.06 -10.96
N LEU A 300 -20.12 2.66 -12.24
CA LEU A 300 -21.38 2.68 -12.98
C LEU A 300 -22.33 1.55 -12.58
N HIS A 301 -21.80 0.48 -11.97
CA HIS A 301 -22.55 -0.75 -11.70
C HIS A 301 -22.85 -0.96 -10.22
N CYS A 302 -21.82 -1.05 -9.37
CA CYS A 302 -22.01 -1.20 -7.92
C CYS A 302 -22.02 0.16 -7.19
N PRO A 303 -22.66 0.25 -6.01
CA PRO A 303 -22.57 1.43 -5.15
C PRO A 303 -21.28 1.47 -4.31
N VAL A 304 -20.47 0.41 -4.32
CA VAL A 304 -19.33 0.25 -3.41
C VAL A 304 -18.08 1.01 -3.90
N ALA A 305 -17.65 0.76 -5.13
CA ALA A 305 -16.36 1.25 -5.61
C ALA A 305 -16.43 2.70 -6.13
N GLN A 306 -15.42 3.49 -5.79
CA GLN A 306 -15.31 4.90 -6.15
C GLN A 306 -13.88 5.31 -6.52
N TYR A 307 -13.76 6.33 -7.37
CA TYR A 307 -12.50 6.71 -8.01
C TYR A 307 -12.26 8.21 -8.00
N CYS A 308 -11.00 8.63 -7.92
CA CYS A 308 -10.67 10.06 -7.96
C CYS A 308 -10.70 10.67 -9.36
N SER A 309 -10.76 9.84 -10.40
CA SER A 309 -10.75 10.25 -11.81
C SER A 309 -11.29 9.13 -12.69
N GLU A 310 -11.73 9.48 -13.91
CA GLU A 310 -12.11 8.52 -14.93
C GLU A 310 -10.97 7.55 -15.28
N LYS A 311 -9.74 8.06 -15.39
CA LYS A 311 -8.54 7.24 -15.58
C LYS A 311 -8.40 6.17 -14.50
N CYS A 312 -8.58 6.52 -13.22
CA CYS A 312 -8.51 5.54 -12.13
C CYS A 312 -9.65 4.51 -12.18
N ARG A 313 -10.84 4.92 -12.64
CA ARG A 313 -11.97 4.02 -12.84
C ARG A 313 -11.70 3.01 -13.94
N GLU A 314 -11.18 3.46 -15.09
CA GLU A 314 -10.81 2.62 -16.22
C GLU A 314 -9.69 1.63 -15.86
N LEU A 315 -8.61 2.12 -15.22
CA LEU A 315 -7.50 1.27 -14.79
C LEU A 315 -7.94 0.21 -13.76
N ALA A 316 -8.81 0.57 -12.81
CA ALA A 316 -9.35 -0.41 -11.88
C ALA A 316 -10.23 -1.45 -12.58
N TRP A 317 -11.07 -1.01 -13.53
CA TRP A 317 -11.92 -1.88 -14.33
C TRP A 317 -11.11 -2.93 -15.09
N GLU A 318 -10.07 -2.49 -15.78
CA GLU A 318 -9.17 -3.35 -16.56
C GLU A 318 -8.35 -4.30 -15.68
N MET A 319 -7.88 -3.81 -14.54
CA MET A 319 -7.05 -4.57 -13.60
C MET A 319 -7.80 -5.74 -12.98
N ALA A 320 -8.94 -5.47 -12.34
CA ALA A 320 -9.69 -6.51 -11.61
C ALA A 320 -11.17 -6.19 -11.37
N HIS A 321 -11.53 -4.91 -11.28
CA HIS A 321 -12.86 -4.53 -10.78
C HIS A 321 -14.00 -5.02 -11.67
N GLN A 322 -13.79 -5.22 -12.98
CA GLN A 322 -14.81 -5.83 -13.84
C GLN A 322 -15.32 -7.19 -13.32
N ILE A 323 -14.42 -8.00 -12.73
CA ILE A 323 -14.74 -9.31 -12.17
C ILE A 323 -15.17 -9.17 -10.71
N GLU A 324 -14.55 -8.26 -9.95
CA GLU A 324 -14.87 -8.06 -8.53
C GLU A 324 -16.22 -7.37 -8.31
N CYS A 325 -16.67 -6.52 -9.24
CA CYS A 325 -17.83 -5.64 -9.09
C CYS A 325 -19.09 -6.34 -8.58
N PRO A 326 -19.59 -7.43 -9.21
CA PRO A 326 -20.78 -8.12 -8.71
C PRO A 326 -20.56 -8.78 -7.34
N ILE A 327 -19.34 -9.23 -7.05
CA ILE A 327 -19.02 -9.87 -5.77
C ILE A 327 -18.92 -8.83 -4.65
N MET A 328 -18.30 -7.68 -4.91
CA MET A 328 -18.18 -6.58 -3.94
C MET A 328 -19.56 -6.08 -3.48
N ALA A 329 -20.55 -6.05 -4.38
CA ALA A 329 -21.92 -5.69 -4.05
C ALA A 329 -22.58 -6.68 -3.07
N ILE A 330 -22.16 -7.96 -3.04
CA ILE A 330 -22.78 -9.00 -2.22
C ILE A 330 -22.08 -9.13 -0.85
N ILE A 331 -20.75 -9.01 -0.83
CA ILE A 331 -19.93 -9.38 0.35
C ILE A 331 -20.31 -8.60 1.61
N GLY A 332 -20.70 -7.33 1.48
CA GLY A 332 -21.09 -6.47 2.61
C GLY A 332 -22.25 -7.06 3.42
N ASN A 333 -23.30 -7.48 2.71
CA ASN A 333 -24.50 -8.08 3.29
C ASN A 333 -24.26 -9.52 3.77
N LEU A 334 -23.43 -10.29 3.06
CA LEU A 334 -23.23 -11.72 3.33
C LEU A 334 -22.53 -12.02 4.66
N LEU A 335 -21.53 -11.23 5.04
CA LEU A 335 -20.64 -11.55 6.17
C LEU A 335 -21.03 -10.89 7.50
N ASN A 336 -22.22 -10.28 7.60
CA ASN A 336 -22.65 -9.53 8.79
C ASN A 336 -21.53 -8.58 9.29
N VAL A 337 -21.01 -7.76 8.39
CA VAL A 337 -20.01 -6.70 8.63
C VAL A 337 -18.72 -7.15 9.37
N ASP A 338 -18.31 -8.42 9.23
CA ASP A 338 -16.97 -8.85 9.67
C ASP A 338 -15.90 -8.26 8.73
N LYS A 339 -15.38 -7.08 9.10
CA LYS A 339 -14.44 -6.30 8.29
C LYS A 339 -13.16 -7.05 7.96
N ASP A 340 -12.69 -7.94 8.84
CA ASP A 340 -11.46 -8.70 8.62
C ASP A 340 -11.66 -9.82 7.61
N LYS A 341 -12.81 -10.52 7.68
CA LYS A 341 -13.18 -11.52 6.68
C LYS A 341 -13.45 -10.89 5.32
N ILE A 342 -14.18 -9.77 5.27
CA ILE A 342 -14.42 -9.00 4.03
C ILE A 342 -13.08 -8.60 3.41
N ARG A 343 -12.18 -8.01 4.22
CA ARG A 343 -10.85 -7.61 3.77
C ARG A 343 -10.04 -8.77 3.22
N MET A 344 -10.05 -9.92 3.89
CA MET A 344 -9.34 -11.12 3.42
C MET A 344 -9.96 -11.64 2.11
N LEU A 345 -11.29 -11.71 2.04
CA LEU A 345 -12.03 -12.21 0.87
C LEU A 345 -11.76 -11.36 -0.38
N THR A 346 -11.88 -10.03 -0.27
CA THR A 346 -11.57 -9.11 -1.36
C THR A 346 -10.12 -9.25 -1.81
N LYS A 347 -9.19 -9.41 -0.84
CA LYS A 347 -7.76 -9.56 -1.14
C LYS A 347 -7.45 -10.84 -1.93
N ILE A 348 -7.97 -12.00 -1.50
CA ILE A 348 -7.68 -13.27 -2.19
C ILE A 348 -8.38 -13.38 -3.55
N ILE A 349 -9.56 -12.76 -3.71
CA ILE A 349 -10.21 -12.63 -5.02
C ILE A 349 -9.33 -11.81 -5.96
N ARG A 350 -8.88 -10.62 -5.51
CA ARG A 350 -7.97 -9.78 -6.30
C ARG A 350 -6.68 -10.50 -6.64
N PHE A 351 -6.06 -11.15 -5.66
CA PHE A 351 -4.84 -11.93 -5.85
C PHE A 351 -5.04 -13.02 -6.92
N LEU A 352 -6.15 -13.77 -6.86
CA LEU A 352 -6.46 -14.80 -7.86
C LEU A 352 -6.63 -14.20 -9.26
N ILE A 353 -7.37 -13.09 -9.39
CA ILE A 353 -7.56 -12.41 -10.67
C ILE A 353 -6.20 -12.00 -11.27
N MET A 354 -5.29 -11.48 -10.44
CA MET A 354 -3.96 -11.06 -10.87
C MET A 354 -3.08 -12.25 -11.28
N VAL A 355 -2.91 -13.27 -10.42
CA VAL A 355 -2.01 -14.42 -10.72
C VAL A 355 -2.46 -15.24 -11.92
N THR A 356 -3.76 -15.28 -12.21
CA THR A 356 -4.33 -16.08 -13.30
C THR A 356 -4.50 -15.29 -14.60
N GLY A 357 -4.11 -14.01 -14.62
CA GLY A 357 -4.34 -13.14 -15.77
C GLY A 357 -5.82 -13.02 -16.14
N LYS A 358 -6.69 -12.78 -15.14
CA LYS A 358 -8.15 -12.70 -15.28
C LYS A 358 -8.80 -14.00 -15.77
N GLY A 359 -8.31 -15.15 -15.30
CA GLY A 359 -8.84 -16.45 -15.70
C GLY A 359 -8.17 -17.07 -16.94
N LYS A 360 -7.34 -16.30 -17.66
CA LYS A 360 -6.86 -16.69 -19.01
C LYS A 360 -5.56 -17.49 -19.02
N LYS A 361 -4.78 -17.45 -17.93
CA LYS A 361 -3.45 -18.07 -17.83
C LYS A 361 -3.40 -19.22 -16.83
N MET A 362 -4.50 -19.95 -16.65
CA MET A 362 -4.60 -21.03 -15.66
C MET A 362 -3.59 -22.16 -15.94
N ASP A 363 -3.52 -22.64 -17.18
CA ASP A 363 -2.63 -23.74 -17.55
C ASP A 363 -1.14 -23.35 -17.47
N GLU A 364 -0.82 -22.13 -17.94
CA GLU A 364 0.52 -21.55 -17.79
C GLU A 364 0.92 -21.49 -16.31
N LEU A 365 0.02 -21.00 -15.44
CA LEU A 365 0.27 -20.91 -14.00
C LEU A 365 0.45 -22.28 -13.36
N ARG A 366 -0.35 -23.30 -13.73
CA ARG A 366 -0.18 -24.67 -13.22
C ARG A 366 1.22 -25.21 -13.55
N ALA A 367 1.64 -25.09 -14.81
CA ALA A 367 2.95 -25.53 -15.24
C ALA A 367 4.08 -24.77 -14.51
N ASP A 368 3.93 -23.45 -14.36
CA ASP A 368 4.89 -22.60 -13.67
C ASP A 368 5.06 -22.96 -12.19
N MET A 369 3.94 -23.25 -11.51
CA MET A 369 3.94 -23.71 -10.13
C MET A 369 4.62 -25.08 -9.97
N GLU A 370 4.42 -26.01 -10.90
CA GLU A 370 5.11 -27.30 -10.86
C GLU A 370 6.63 -27.14 -11.00
N ILE A 371 7.10 -26.21 -11.84
CA ILE A 371 8.53 -25.90 -11.98
C ILE A 371 9.06 -25.37 -10.64
N ALA A 372 8.36 -24.41 -10.02
CA ALA A 372 8.75 -23.84 -8.75
C ALA A 372 8.78 -24.89 -7.62
N GLU A 373 7.82 -25.81 -7.58
CA GLU A 373 7.75 -26.89 -6.58
C GLU A 373 8.86 -27.93 -6.71
N ARG A 374 9.34 -28.17 -7.93
CA ARG A 374 10.45 -29.09 -8.19
C ARG A 374 11.82 -28.45 -7.96
N ASN A 375 11.89 -27.14 -7.76
CA ASN A 375 13.15 -26.45 -7.50
C ASN A 375 13.73 -26.91 -6.16
N PRO A 376 14.95 -27.50 -6.10
CA PRO A 376 15.52 -27.97 -4.85
C PRO A 376 16.13 -26.83 -4.01
N ASP A 377 16.40 -25.66 -4.59
CA ASP A 377 17.04 -24.54 -3.90
C ASP A 377 16.01 -23.62 -3.24
N ASN A 378 15.96 -23.67 -1.90
CA ASN A 378 15.09 -22.83 -1.09
C ASN A 378 15.32 -21.33 -1.33
N ARG A 379 16.49 -20.90 -1.81
CA ARG A 379 16.75 -19.51 -2.14
C ARG A 379 16.00 -19.05 -3.39
N THR A 380 15.94 -19.91 -4.42
CA THR A 380 15.52 -19.52 -5.78
C THR A 380 14.16 -20.05 -6.20
N ALA A 381 13.41 -20.74 -5.33
CA ALA A 381 12.08 -21.30 -5.66
C ALA A 381 11.14 -20.33 -6.40
N GLY A 382 11.13 -19.07 -5.96
CA GLY A 382 10.27 -18.02 -6.54
C GLY A 382 10.89 -17.23 -7.69
N PHE A 383 12.07 -17.62 -8.19
CA PHE A 383 12.76 -16.88 -9.25
C PHE A 383 12.18 -17.32 -10.60
N THR A 384 12.00 -16.35 -11.51
CA THR A 384 11.64 -16.61 -12.90
C THR A 384 12.74 -17.40 -13.61
N ASP A 385 12.46 -17.87 -14.81
CA ASP A 385 13.45 -18.59 -15.62
C ASP A 385 14.65 -17.71 -16.01
N GLU A 386 14.51 -16.39 -15.92
CA GLU A 386 15.59 -15.41 -16.08
C GLU A 386 16.49 -15.28 -14.84
N GLY A 387 16.19 -16.02 -13.76
CA GLY A 387 16.92 -15.93 -12.50
C GLY A 387 16.61 -14.67 -11.70
N ILE A 388 15.39 -14.15 -11.83
CA ILE A 388 14.95 -12.90 -11.19
C ILE A 388 13.81 -13.17 -10.21
N LEU A 389 13.90 -12.61 -9.00
CA LEU A 389 12.75 -12.42 -8.12
C LEU A 389 12.00 -11.17 -8.58
N ASP A 390 11.03 -11.37 -9.46
CA ASP A 390 10.29 -10.29 -10.11
C ASP A 390 9.06 -9.94 -9.28
N SER A 391 8.98 -8.68 -8.84
CA SER A 391 7.85 -8.15 -8.07
C SER A 391 6.50 -8.23 -8.80
N SER A 392 6.50 -8.41 -10.12
CA SER A 392 5.30 -8.56 -10.96
C SER A 392 4.98 -10.02 -11.32
N SER A 393 5.82 -10.98 -10.91
CA SER A 393 5.65 -12.39 -11.24
C SER A 393 4.75 -13.13 -10.26
N ALA A 394 3.80 -13.90 -10.79
CA ALA A 394 2.98 -14.83 -10.00
C ALA A 394 3.85 -15.86 -9.26
N ARG A 395 4.91 -16.37 -9.91
CA ARG A 395 5.86 -17.32 -9.30
C ARG A 395 6.50 -16.74 -8.04
N SER A 396 6.97 -15.50 -8.14
CA SER A 396 7.63 -14.82 -7.05
C SER A 396 6.64 -14.52 -5.91
N ALA A 397 5.44 -14.02 -6.23
CA ALA A 397 4.40 -13.77 -5.24
C ALA A 397 3.91 -15.04 -4.52
N LEU A 398 3.74 -16.15 -5.24
CA LEU A 398 3.31 -17.44 -4.68
C LEU A 398 4.39 -18.15 -3.86
N SER A 399 5.66 -17.75 -4.01
CA SER A 399 6.77 -18.27 -3.20
C SER A 399 6.82 -17.67 -1.78
N LEU A 400 6.08 -16.60 -1.50
CA LEU A 400 6.24 -15.92 -0.22
C LEU A 400 5.88 -16.79 1.00
N ALA A 401 6.43 -16.44 2.16
CA ALA A 401 6.38 -17.28 3.36
C ALA A 401 4.93 -17.55 3.80
N THR A 402 4.55 -18.82 3.97
CA THR A 402 3.17 -19.20 4.34
C THR A 402 2.99 -19.43 5.84
N ASN A 403 4.05 -19.80 6.56
CA ASN A 403 4.01 -20.26 7.95
C ASN A 403 2.96 -21.37 8.18
N MET A 404 2.65 -22.17 7.15
CA MET A 404 1.53 -23.10 7.15
C MET A 404 1.57 -24.08 8.33
N THR A 405 2.75 -24.63 8.61
CA THR A 405 2.94 -25.67 9.63
C THR A 405 2.85 -25.13 11.06
N THR A 406 3.20 -23.86 11.28
CA THR A 406 3.17 -23.22 12.61
C THR A 406 1.82 -22.59 12.96
N ARG A 407 0.96 -22.33 11.98
CA ARG A 407 -0.36 -21.72 12.19
C ARG A 407 -1.29 -22.57 13.06
N PRO A 408 -2.14 -21.97 13.91
CA PRO A 408 -3.19 -22.68 14.62
C PRO A 408 -4.18 -23.38 13.68
N LEU A 409 -4.70 -24.55 14.07
CA LEU A 409 -5.64 -25.32 13.24
C LEU A 409 -6.89 -24.50 12.86
N ILE A 410 -7.42 -23.73 13.82
CA ILE A 410 -8.61 -22.90 13.60
C ILE A 410 -8.41 -21.86 12.50
N GLY A 411 -7.20 -21.29 12.40
CA GLY A 411 -6.87 -20.32 11.35
C GLY A 411 -6.82 -20.97 9.97
N ILE A 412 -6.25 -22.18 9.88
CA ILE A 412 -6.20 -22.96 8.62
C ILE A 412 -7.61 -23.28 8.14
N SER A 413 -8.47 -23.80 9.03
CA SER A 413 -9.86 -24.12 8.68
C SER A 413 -10.65 -22.89 8.24
N ALA A 414 -10.48 -21.75 8.93
CA ALA A 414 -11.16 -20.51 8.55
C ALA A 414 -10.74 -20.01 7.16
N PHE A 415 -9.45 -20.06 6.84
CA PHE A 415 -8.95 -19.70 5.51
C PHE A 415 -9.46 -20.62 4.42
N ALA A 416 -9.54 -21.93 4.69
CA ALA A 416 -10.08 -22.87 3.72
C ALA A 416 -11.57 -22.62 3.44
N CYS A 417 -12.37 -22.31 4.46
CA CYS A 417 -13.76 -21.88 4.28
C CYS A 417 -13.88 -20.56 3.48
N LEU A 418 -13.07 -19.55 3.80
CA LEU A 418 -13.07 -18.28 3.04
C LEU A 418 -12.69 -18.50 1.58
N SER A 419 -11.75 -19.41 1.30
CA SER A 419 -11.30 -19.73 -0.06
C SER A 419 -12.36 -20.48 -0.86
N ALA A 420 -13.04 -21.44 -0.23
CA ALA A 420 -14.19 -22.11 -0.84
C ALA A 420 -15.33 -21.12 -1.13
N LEU A 421 -15.63 -20.21 -0.20
CA LEU A 421 -16.63 -19.18 -0.42
C LEU A 421 -16.23 -18.25 -1.58
N ALA A 422 -14.98 -17.80 -1.62
CA ALA A 422 -14.46 -16.92 -2.66
C ALA A 422 -14.59 -17.53 -4.05
N VAL A 423 -14.25 -18.82 -4.20
CA VAL A 423 -14.34 -19.49 -5.50
C VAL A 423 -15.78 -19.78 -5.92
N ILE A 424 -16.68 -20.09 -4.97
CA ILE A 424 -18.12 -20.20 -5.27
C ILE A 424 -18.68 -18.85 -5.71
N LEU A 425 -18.32 -17.75 -5.04
CA LEU A 425 -18.74 -16.40 -5.45
C LEU A 425 -18.21 -16.06 -6.85
N LEU A 426 -16.96 -16.39 -7.17
CA LEU A 426 -16.44 -16.22 -8.54
C LEU A 426 -17.22 -17.05 -9.56
N ALA A 427 -17.45 -18.33 -9.29
CA ALA A 427 -18.15 -19.22 -10.21
C ALA A 427 -19.62 -18.84 -10.42
N THR A 428 -20.30 -18.43 -9.35
CA THR A 428 -21.74 -18.17 -9.36
C THR A 428 -22.11 -16.72 -9.60
N GLN A 429 -21.19 -15.75 -9.47
CA GLN A 429 -21.50 -14.32 -9.61
C GLN A 429 -20.77 -13.65 -10.78
N THR A 430 -19.89 -14.35 -11.47
CA THR A 430 -19.06 -13.79 -12.54
C THR A 430 -18.92 -14.76 -13.72
N ASN A 431 -18.33 -14.28 -14.82
CA ASN A 431 -17.92 -15.11 -15.95
C ASN A 431 -16.43 -15.48 -15.90
N PHE A 432 -15.80 -15.46 -14.72
CA PHE A 432 -14.37 -15.76 -14.54
C PHE A 432 -13.99 -17.13 -15.12
N PHE A 433 -14.85 -18.13 -14.96
CA PHE A 433 -14.71 -19.47 -15.52
C PHE A 433 -15.43 -19.62 -16.87
N CYS A 434 -15.38 -18.59 -17.71
CA CYS A 434 -16.05 -18.46 -19.03
C CYS A 434 -17.58 -18.42 -19.00
N LYS A 435 -18.23 -18.87 -17.93
CA LYS A 435 -19.68 -18.73 -17.69
C LYS A 435 -19.96 -18.50 -16.22
N LYS A 436 -21.17 -17.99 -15.93
CA LYS A 436 -21.78 -18.00 -14.61
C LYS A 436 -22.41 -19.37 -14.37
N TYR A 437 -22.09 -19.99 -13.24
CA TYR A 437 -22.61 -21.28 -12.84
C TYR A 437 -23.81 -21.10 -11.90
N GLU A 438 -24.82 -21.94 -12.05
CA GLU A 438 -25.84 -22.13 -11.03
C GLU A 438 -25.32 -23.02 -9.89
N ALA A 439 -25.78 -22.79 -8.66
CA ALA A 439 -25.33 -23.56 -7.51
C ALA A 439 -25.53 -25.07 -7.67
N ASP A 440 -26.63 -25.46 -8.33
CA ASP A 440 -26.94 -26.86 -8.62
C ASP A 440 -25.97 -27.53 -9.60
N GLU A 441 -25.35 -26.76 -10.52
CA GLU A 441 -24.35 -27.29 -11.45
C GLU A 441 -23.05 -27.71 -10.75
N LEU A 442 -22.77 -27.12 -9.59
CA LEU A 442 -21.54 -27.32 -8.84
C LEU A 442 -21.62 -28.48 -7.83
N LYS A 443 -22.76 -29.17 -7.72
CA LYS A 443 -23.03 -30.24 -6.73
C LYS A 443 -21.98 -31.35 -6.73
N ASP A 444 -21.37 -31.63 -7.89
CA ASP A 444 -20.20 -32.49 -7.99
C ASP A 444 -18.99 -31.66 -8.38
N ILE A 445 -18.19 -31.23 -7.40
CA ILE A 445 -17.02 -30.40 -7.66
C ILE A 445 -15.88 -31.18 -8.33
N SER A 446 -15.95 -32.52 -8.31
CA SER A 446 -14.88 -33.36 -8.82
C SER A 446 -14.65 -33.17 -10.32
N GLU A 447 -15.68 -32.78 -11.05
CA GLU A 447 -15.67 -32.49 -12.49
C GLU A 447 -15.02 -31.13 -12.85
N TYR A 448 -14.88 -30.21 -11.88
CA TYR A 448 -14.45 -28.83 -12.15
C TYR A 448 -13.01 -28.57 -11.74
N SER A 449 -12.05 -28.99 -12.57
CA SER A 449 -10.63 -28.89 -12.26
C SER A 449 -10.16 -27.44 -12.00
N ASP A 450 -10.63 -26.47 -12.77
CA ASP A 450 -10.25 -25.06 -12.61
C ASP A 450 -10.81 -24.43 -11.34
N ILE A 451 -12.04 -24.78 -10.97
CA ILE A 451 -12.65 -24.28 -9.73
C ILE A 451 -11.88 -24.84 -8.52
N LYS A 452 -11.54 -26.13 -8.52
CA LYS A 452 -10.70 -26.76 -7.47
C LYS A 452 -9.31 -26.12 -7.39
N PHE A 453 -8.67 -25.91 -8.53
CA PHE A 453 -7.36 -25.26 -8.62
C PHE A 453 -7.41 -23.83 -8.06
N CYS A 454 -8.42 -23.04 -8.45
CA CYS A 454 -8.62 -21.67 -7.95
C CYS A 454 -8.90 -21.62 -6.45
N GLY A 455 -9.73 -22.53 -5.93
CA GLY A 455 -9.96 -22.64 -4.50
C GLY A 455 -8.65 -22.89 -3.73
N THR A 456 -7.78 -23.73 -4.29
CA THR A 456 -6.47 -24.02 -3.70
C THR A 456 -5.54 -22.82 -3.76
N LEU A 457 -5.50 -22.10 -4.89
CA LEU A 457 -4.76 -20.84 -5.02
C LEU A 457 -5.22 -19.77 -4.04
N MET A 458 -6.54 -19.62 -3.84
CA MET A 458 -7.10 -18.68 -2.88
C MET A 458 -6.74 -19.02 -1.44
N PHE A 459 -6.65 -20.32 -1.12
CA PHE A 459 -6.17 -20.77 0.18
C PHE A 459 -4.70 -20.45 0.39
N ARG A 460 -3.86 -20.68 -0.63
CA ARG A 460 -2.46 -20.23 -0.62
C ARG A 460 -2.36 -18.72 -0.48
N ALA A 461 -3.20 -17.96 -1.19
CA ALA A 461 -3.26 -16.51 -1.08
C ALA A 461 -3.63 -16.05 0.35
N CYS A 462 -4.56 -16.73 1.05
CA CYS A 462 -4.90 -16.41 2.45
C CYS A 462 -3.66 -16.47 3.36
N VAL A 463 -2.90 -17.57 3.27
CA VAL A 463 -1.72 -17.76 4.12
C VAL A 463 -0.57 -16.85 3.73
N ILE A 464 -0.37 -16.58 2.43
CA ILE A 464 0.66 -15.65 1.96
C ILE A 464 0.32 -14.23 2.42
N THR A 465 -0.85 -13.74 2.07
CA THR A 465 -1.22 -12.34 2.32
C THR A 465 -1.38 -11.99 3.79
N SER A 466 -1.73 -12.96 4.64
CA SER A 466 -1.81 -12.75 6.09
C SER A 466 -0.44 -12.60 6.77
N SER A 467 0.65 -13.07 6.16
CA SER A 467 2.01 -12.92 6.68
C SER A 467 2.89 -11.91 5.92
N ASN A 468 2.51 -11.54 4.69
CA ASN A 468 3.40 -10.80 3.79
C ASN A 468 2.84 -9.45 3.33
N CYS A 469 1.57 -9.14 3.59
CA CYS A 469 1.02 -7.84 3.21
C CYS A 469 1.40 -6.74 4.19
N PHE A 470 1.58 -5.54 3.64
CA PHE A 470 1.90 -4.34 4.38
C PHE A 470 0.70 -3.40 4.39
N SER A 471 0.48 -2.71 5.51
CA SER A 471 -0.46 -1.60 5.54
C SER A 471 0.13 -0.44 4.74
N ILE A 472 -0.62 0.04 3.75
CA ILE A 472 -0.28 1.19 2.91
C ILE A 472 -0.66 2.45 3.68
N GLN A 473 0.26 3.41 3.68
CA GLN A 473 0.13 4.69 4.37
C GLN A 473 0.63 5.82 3.47
N GLN A 474 -0.29 6.47 2.73
CA GLN A 474 0.00 7.64 1.90
C GLN A 474 -0.05 8.92 2.73
N GLU A 475 -1.04 9.05 3.61
CA GLU A 475 -1.21 10.19 4.51
C GLU A 475 -0.75 9.87 5.93
N TYR A 476 -0.41 10.89 6.71
CA TYR A 476 0.01 10.65 8.10
C TYR A 476 -1.08 10.02 8.95
N ARG A 477 -0.75 8.93 9.66
CA ARG A 477 -1.65 8.23 10.59
C ARG A 477 -2.93 7.71 9.94
N CYS A 478 -3.06 7.85 8.63
CA CYS A 478 -4.08 7.20 7.85
C CYS A 478 -3.51 5.86 7.37
N LEU A 479 -4.25 4.78 7.59
CA LEU A 479 -4.01 3.53 6.89
C LEU A 479 -5.09 3.45 5.82
N GLU A 480 -4.72 3.57 4.56
CA GLU A 480 -5.67 3.58 3.45
C GLU A 480 -6.01 2.16 3.01
N GLY A 481 -5.02 1.24 3.03
CA GLY A 481 -5.20 -0.10 2.51
C GLY A 481 -4.12 -1.08 2.90
N SER A 482 -4.07 -2.19 2.19
CA SER A 482 -3.06 -3.24 2.34
C SER A 482 -2.61 -3.73 0.98
N GLY A 483 -1.32 -3.98 0.82
CA GLY A 483 -0.77 -4.55 -0.42
C GLY A 483 0.36 -5.54 -0.17
N LEU A 484 0.60 -6.40 -1.17
CA LEU A 484 1.67 -7.40 -1.18
C LEU A 484 2.88 -6.87 -1.95
N TYR A 485 4.06 -6.90 -1.34
CA TYR A 485 5.31 -6.37 -1.92
C TYR A 485 6.37 -7.46 -1.83
N VAL A 486 6.61 -8.14 -2.95
CA VAL A 486 7.35 -9.41 -3.03
C VAL A 486 8.77 -9.31 -2.50
N THR A 487 9.53 -8.32 -2.96
CA THR A 487 10.91 -8.10 -2.54
C THR A 487 10.97 -7.60 -1.09
N HIS A 488 10.06 -6.71 -0.69
CA HIS A 488 9.97 -6.22 0.69
C HIS A 488 9.58 -7.32 1.69
N SER A 489 8.85 -8.35 1.28
CA SER A 489 8.54 -9.51 2.14
C SER A 489 9.79 -10.31 2.55
N LEU A 490 10.96 -10.05 1.96
CA LEU A 490 12.23 -10.65 2.36
C LEU A 490 12.96 -9.89 3.50
N TYR A 491 12.43 -8.76 3.97
CA TYR A 491 12.96 -8.11 5.18
C TYR A 491 12.41 -8.81 6.41
N ASN A 492 13.29 -9.41 7.21
CA ASN A 492 12.88 -9.94 8.50
C ASN A 492 12.62 -8.84 9.54
N HIS A 493 11.96 -9.23 10.61
CA HIS A 493 11.66 -8.35 11.73
C HIS A 493 12.87 -8.05 12.63
N SER A 494 13.00 -6.78 13.01
CA SER A 494 13.65 -6.37 14.26
C SER A 494 12.78 -5.33 14.98
N CYS A 495 12.73 -5.40 16.31
CA CYS A 495 12.09 -4.33 17.10
C CYS A 495 12.85 -2.99 16.97
N ALA A 496 14.15 -3.05 16.66
CA ALA A 496 15.05 -1.93 16.33
C ALA A 496 15.65 -2.18 14.92
N PRO A 497 14.91 -1.87 13.85
CA PRO A 497 15.34 -2.18 12.48
C PRO A 497 16.47 -1.25 12.03
N ASN A 498 17.34 -1.75 11.15
CA ASN A 498 18.37 -0.94 10.49
C ASN A 498 17.85 -0.21 9.24
N THR A 499 16.58 -0.42 8.88
CA THR A 499 15.91 0.25 7.78
C THR A 499 14.55 0.84 8.17
N PHE A 500 14.07 1.78 7.36
CA PHE A 500 12.78 2.44 7.50
C PHE A 500 12.07 2.48 6.16
N ARG A 501 10.78 2.14 6.16
CA ARG A 501 9.93 2.19 4.98
C ARG A 501 8.93 3.35 5.06
N HIS A 502 8.64 3.95 3.91
CA HIS A 502 7.57 4.93 3.71
C HIS A 502 7.00 4.75 2.30
N PHE A 503 5.91 5.45 1.97
CA PHE A 503 5.23 5.32 0.68
C PHE A 503 5.24 6.63 -0.09
N GLU A 504 5.36 6.52 -1.41
CA GLU A 504 5.04 7.57 -2.37
C GLU A 504 3.93 7.05 -3.28
N GLY A 505 2.68 7.42 -2.99
CA GLY A 505 1.52 6.75 -3.58
C GLY A 505 1.47 5.28 -3.13
N LEU A 506 1.45 4.36 -4.09
CA LEU A 506 1.50 2.92 -3.81
C LEU A 506 2.94 2.38 -3.73
N THR A 507 3.93 3.12 -4.20
CA THR A 507 5.31 2.65 -4.21
C THR A 507 5.88 2.66 -2.80
N MET A 508 6.34 1.51 -2.32
CA MET A 508 7.05 1.37 -1.05
C MET A 508 8.54 1.66 -1.26
N ILE A 509 9.08 2.54 -0.42
CA ILE A 509 10.49 2.96 -0.45
C ILE A 509 11.10 2.60 0.90
N THR A 510 12.14 1.77 0.90
CA THR A 510 12.92 1.47 2.10
C THR A 510 14.28 2.13 2.06
N ARG A 511 14.64 2.78 3.16
CA ARG A 511 15.90 3.50 3.34
C ARG A 511 16.68 2.94 4.51
N ALA A 512 18.01 2.98 4.44
CA ALA A 512 18.85 2.71 5.59
C ALA A 512 18.62 3.77 6.69
N LEU A 513 18.44 3.35 7.94
CA LEU A 513 18.35 4.25 9.10
C LEU A 513 19.70 4.49 9.77
N GLN A 514 20.56 3.49 9.69
CA GLN A 514 21.90 3.46 10.29
C GLN A 514 22.91 2.98 9.24
N PRO A 515 24.22 3.09 9.49
CA PRO A 515 25.23 2.42 8.67
C PRO A 515 24.94 0.91 8.59
N ILE A 516 24.99 0.36 7.39
CA ILE A 516 24.82 -1.08 7.14
C ILE A 516 26.06 -1.57 6.42
N HIS A 517 26.70 -2.62 6.93
CA HIS A 517 27.95 -3.15 6.40
C HIS A 517 27.72 -4.41 5.55
N PRO A 518 28.65 -4.75 4.64
CA PRO A 518 28.61 -6.01 3.92
C PRO A 518 28.52 -7.20 4.90
N GLY A 519 27.57 -8.09 4.68
CA GLY A 519 27.26 -9.22 5.56
C GLY A 519 26.09 -8.97 6.51
N ASP A 520 25.69 -7.72 6.74
CA ASP A 520 24.54 -7.39 7.59
C ASP A 520 23.23 -7.83 6.94
N GLN A 521 22.35 -8.44 7.72
CA GLN A 521 20.97 -8.66 7.33
C GLN A 521 20.19 -7.34 7.39
N LEU A 522 19.33 -7.13 6.41
CA LEU A 522 18.42 -6.00 6.39
C LEU A 522 17.14 -6.34 7.16
N PHE A 523 16.80 -5.52 8.13
CA PHE A 523 15.63 -5.69 8.98
C PHE A 523 14.65 -4.54 8.82
N THR A 524 13.36 -4.87 8.83
CA THR A 524 12.26 -3.92 8.95
C THR A 524 11.50 -4.17 10.26
N ASN A 525 10.52 -3.33 10.56
CA ASN A 525 9.65 -3.53 11.73
C ASN A 525 8.23 -3.96 11.30
N TYR A 526 7.71 -5.01 11.92
CA TYR A 526 6.40 -5.61 11.57
C TYR A 526 5.23 -4.98 12.34
N GLY A 527 5.47 -3.86 13.01
CA GLY A 527 4.51 -3.16 13.87
C GLY A 527 5.03 -2.98 15.31
N PRO A 528 5.48 -4.06 16.00
CA PRO A 528 5.99 -3.96 17.36
C PRO A 528 7.39 -3.33 17.42
N ALA A 529 7.47 -2.02 17.62
CA ALA A 529 8.74 -1.29 17.78
C ALA A 529 9.07 -1.08 19.26
N TYR A 530 10.35 -1.20 19.64
CA TYR A 530 10.76 -0.98 21.04
C TYR A 530 10.43 0.44 21.52
N ALA A 531 10.47 1.41 20.60
CA ALA A 531 10.20 2.82 20.87
C ALA A 531 8.82 3.07 21.50
N HIS A 532 7.82 2.22 21.26
CA HIS A 532 6.43 2.48 21.67
C HIS A 532 5.74 1.31 22.37
N MET A 533 6.43 0.18 22.56
CA MET A 533 5.81 -1.05 23.06
C MET A 533 6.79 -1.84 23.91
N ALA A 534 6.35 -2.31 25.08
CA ALA A 534 7.18 -3.07 26.01
C ALA A 534 7.55 -4.46 25.46
N LYS A 535 8.68 -5.03 25.91
CA LYS A 535 9.20 -6.32 25.40
C LYS A 535 8.17 -7.44 25.42
N SER A 536 7.46 -7.62 26.53
CA SER A 536 6.46 -8.67 26.70
C SER A 536 5.34 -8.59 25.66
N GLU A 537 4.85 -7.38 25.40
CA GLU A 537 3.82 -7.10 24.39
C GLU A 537 4.35 -7.33 22.97
N ARG A 538 5.59 -6.91 22.68
CA ARG A 538 6.21 -7.13 21.37
C ARG A 538 6.34 -8.62 21.06
N ILE A 539 6.88 -9.41 21.99
CA ILE A 539 7.05 -10.87 21.81
C ILE A 539 5.69 -11.53 21.60
N LYS A 540 4.69 -11.18 22.42
CA LYS A 540 3.33 -11.72 22.27
C LYS A 540 2.76 -11.42 20.89
N LYS A 541 2.87 -10.17 20.41
CA LYS A 541 2.33 -9.76 19.11
C LYS A 541 3.05 -10.44 17.93
N ILE A 542 4.38 -10.53 17.98
CA ILE A 542 5.15 -11.22 16.93
C ILE A 542 4.83 -12.72 16.90
N MET A 543 4.69 -13.37 18.06
CA MET A 543 4.31 -14.78 18.12
C MET A 543 2.90 -15.01 17.57
N GLN A 544 1.96 -14.12 17.89
CA GLN A 544 0.57 -14.21 17.43
C GLN A 544 0.43 -14.02 15.91
N ASP A 545 1.11 -13.02 15.36
CA ASP A 545 0.92 -12.62 13.96
C ASP A 545 1.89 -13.34 13.00
N TYR A 546 3.08 -13.73 13.48
CA TYR A 546 4.18 -14.24 12.65
C TYR A 546 4.83 -15.54 13.17
N PHE A 547 4.39 -16.09 14.29
CA PHE A 547 4.75 -17.44 14.77
C PHE A 547 6.25 -17.67 15.09
N PHE A 548 6.97 -16.63 15.50
CA PHE A 548 8.35 -16.75 16.00
C PHE A 548 8.59 -15.88 17.23
N GLU A 549 9.70 -16.13 17.94
CA GLU A 549 10.14 -15.27 19.04
C GLU A 549 11.26 -14.34 18.56
N CYS A 550 11.12 -13.04 18.81
CA CYS A 550 12.11 -12.05 18.38
C CYS A 550 13.32 -12.01 19.32
N ASP A 551 14.51 -12.24 18.76
CA ASP A 551 15.78 -12.23 19.48
C ASP A 551 16.70 -11.05 19.09
N CYS A 552 16.13 -9.95 18.59
CA CYS A 552 16.88 -8.72 18.30
C CYS A 552 17.49 -8.12 19.58
N SER A 553 18.50 -7.25 19.45
CA SER A 553 19.16 -6.58 20.58
C SER A 553 18.16 -5.92 21.54
N ALA A 554 17.16 -5.21 21.00
CA ALA A 554 16.14 -4.56 21.82
C ALA A 554 15.28 -5.54 22.65
N CYS A 555 15.12 -6.79 22.20
CA CYS A 555 14.45 -7.83 22.97
C CYS A 555 15.42 -8.54 23.93
N LYS A 556 16.65 -8.86 23.49
CA LYS A 556 17.67 -9.51 24.33
C LYS A 556 17.99 -8.68 25.56
N ASP A 557 18.25 -7.39 25.34
CA ASP A 557 18.70 -6.47 26.39
C ASP A 557 17.54 -5.68 27.04
N ASN A 558 16.30 -6.02 26.69
CA ASN A 558 15.09 -5.36 27.20
C ASN A 558 15.15 -3.82 27.11
N TRP A 559 15.40 -3.30 25.92
CA TRP A 559 15.57 -1.86 25.73
C TRP A 559 14.34 -1.07 26.21
N PRO A 560 14.55 0.08 26.88
CA PRO A 560 13.49 0.98 27.28
C PRO A 560 12.77 1.59 26.07
N THR A 561 11.54 2.04 26.29
CA THR A 561 10.76 2.77 25.28
C THR A 561 11.37 4.14 24.99
N TYR A 562 10.93 4.78 23.90
CA TYR A 562 11.40 6.12 23.51
C TYR A 562 11.23 7.12 24.66
N THR A 563 10.06 7.15 25.28
CA THR A 563 9.76 8.05 26.41
C THR A 563 10.71 7.82 27.58
N GLU A 564 10.94 6.56 27.95
CA GLU A 564 11.86 6.22 29.04
C GLU A 564 13.32 6.56 28.72
N ILE A 565 13.74 6.42 27.45
CA ILE A 565 15.07 6.83 27.00
C ILE A 565 15.26 8.33 27.23
N LEU A 566 14.27 9.15 26.88
CA LEU A 566 14.36 10.60 27.03
C LEU A 566 14.30 11.03 28.50
N GLU A 567 13.35 10.49 29.27
CA GLU A 567 13.17 10.85 30.68
C GLU A 567 14.39 10.48 31.54
N LYS A 568 15.07 9.37 31.21
CA LYS A 568 16.21 8.86 31.97
C LYS A 568 17.56 9.16 31.30
N HIS A 569 17.57 9.90 30.19
CA HIS A 569 18.76 10.21 29.38
C HIS A 569 19.62 8.97 29.07
N VAL A 570 18.97 7.87 28.65
CA VAL A 570 19.61 6.56 28.47
C VAL A 570 20.64 6.63 27.35
N GLY A 571 21.87 6.24 27.68
CA GLY A 571 22.98 6.23 26.72
C GLY A 571 23.40 7.61 26.22
N SER A 572 22.99 8.69 26.90
CA SER A 572 23.30 10.06 26.46
C SER A 572 24.81 10.30 26.36
N ILE A 573 25.21 10.97 25.27
CA ILE A 573 26.61 11.30 25.00
C ILE A 573 27.10 12.52 25.79
N ASN A 574 26.29 13.16 26.63
CA ASN A 574 26.63 14.40 27.33
C ASN A 574 27.94 14.33 28.14
N LYS A 575 28.33 13.14 28.60
CA LYS A 575 29.59 12.91 29.32
C LYS A 575 30.82 12.74 28.41
N ASN A 576 30.62 12.47 27.11
CA ASN A 576 31.67 12.32 26.11
C ASN A 576 31.94 13.67 25.40
N LYS A 577 32.77 14.51 26.03
CA LYS A 577 33.07 15.86 25.54
C LYS A 577 33.65 15.90 24.13
N GLU A 578 34.50 14.93 23.77
CA GLU A 578 35.10 14.84 22.44
C GLU A 578 34.05 14.61 21.36
N LEU A 579 33.14 13.66 21.60
CA LEU A 579 32.05 13.36 20.67
C LEU A 579 31.07 14.54 20.56
N VAL A 580 30.75 15.21 21.67
CA VAL A 580 29.90 16.41 21.67
C VAL A 580 30.51 17.53 20.83
N GLU A 581 31.79 17.83 21.00
CA GLU A 581 32.46 18.85 20.17
C GLU A 581 32.53 18.44 18.70
N LYS A 582 32.70 17.15 18.39
CA LYS A 582 32.64 16.63 17.02
C LYS A 582 31.26 16.82 16.36
N LEU A 583 30.18 16.77 17.13
CA LEU A 583 28.80 16.92 16.62
C LEU A 583 28.32 18.38 16.56
N LYS A 584 28.99 19.29 17.27
CA LYS A 584 28.64 20.71 17.37
C LYS A 584 28.45 21.43 16.03
N PRO A 585 29.28 21.20 14.98
CA PRO A 585 29.05 21.84 13.67
C PRO A 585 27.73 21.42 13.02
N TYR A 586 27.32 20.16 13.18
CA TYR A 586 26.05 19.65 12.64
C TYR A 586 24.85 20.21 13.39
N LYS A 587 24.97 20.34 14.71
CA LYS A 587 23.96 21.01 15.54
C LYS A 587 23.72 22.45 15.05
N GLN A 588 24.80 23.22 14.85
CA GLN A 588 24.70 24.59 14.34
C GLN A 588 24.05 24.67 12.95
N ARG A 589 24.34 23.70 12.06
CA ARG A 589 23.68 23.60 10.75
C ARG A 589 22.17 23.34 10.89
N LEU A 590 21.77 22.44 11.78
CA LEU A 590 20.36 22.12 12.03
C LEU A 590 19.61 23.26 12.73
N GLU A 591 20.26 24.02 13.61
CA GLU A 591 19.71 25.23 14.22
C GLU A 591 19.47 26.33 13.17
N LYS A 592 20.38 26.46 12.19
CA LYS A 592 20.21 27.40 11.07
C LYS A 592 19.18 26.92 10.04
N ASN A 593 19.16 25.62 9.76
CA ASN A 593 18.25 25.01 8.81
C ASN A 593 17.83 23.61 9.29
N MET A 594 16.63 23.51 9.87
CA MET A 594 16.06 22.23 10.30
C MET A 594 15.79 21.24 9.14
N TYR A 595 15.91 21.65 7.89
CA TYR A 595 15.77 20.74 6.75
C TYR A 595 17.11 20.22 6.21
N ASP A 596 18.22 20.51 6.90
CA ASP A 596 19.55 20.00 6.56
C ASP A 596 19.70 18.51 6.92
N ILE A 597 19.09 17.66 6.11
CA ILE A 597 19.11 16.21 6.32
C ILE A 597 20.48 15.59 6.15
N ASP A 598 21.37 16.20 5.38
CA ASP A 598 22.72 15.68 5.25
C ASP A 598 23.50 15.86 6.56
N ALA A 599 23.18 16.89 7.36
CA ALA A 599 23.69 16.99 8.72
C ALA A 599 23.18 15.84 9.61
N VAL A 600 21.89 15.50 9.55
CA VAL A 600 21.30 14.39 10.32
C VAL A 600 21.92 13.05 9.96
N LYS A 601 22.07 12.76 8.66
CA LYS A 601 22.71 11.53 8.16
C LYS A 601 24.16 11.44 8.65
N SER A 602 24.88 12.56 8.68
CA SER A 602 26.25 12.64 9.17
C SER A 602 26.32 12.38 10.68
N VAL A 603 25.41 12.97 11.46
CA VAL A 603 25.27 12.71 12.90
C VAL A 603 25.05 11.23 13.17
N LEU A 604 24.11 10.58 12.48
CA LEU A 604 23.86 9.15 12.60
C LEU A 604 25.11 8.33 12.27
N ASN A 605 25.77 8.62 11.16
CA ASN A 605 26.99 7.91 10.75
C ASN A 605 28.13 8.04 11.78
N ILE A 606 28.25 9.18 12.45
CA ILE A 606 29.24 9.39 13.52
C ILE A 606 28.83 8.62 14.78
N LEU A 607 27.57 8.76 15.22
CA LEU A 607 27.09 8.17 16.46
C LEU A 607 27.19 6.64 16.45
N TYR A 608 26.73 5.98 15.39
CA TYR A 608 26.77 4.51 15.30
C TYR A 608 28.18 3.92 15.27
N LYS A 609 29.21 4.71 14.93
CA LYS A 609 30.60 4.25 14.98
C LYS A 609 31.20 4.26 16.38
N VAL A 610 30.64 5.06 17.29
CA VAL A 610 31.26 5.36 18.59
C VAL A 610 30.38 4.96 19.77
N VAL A 611 29.06 4.88 19.56
CA VAL A 611 28.07 4.68 20.62
C VAL A 611 27.23 3.43 20.32
N SER A 612 27.04 2.59 21.33
CA SER A 612 26.14 1.45 21.26
C SER A 612 24.71 1.88 21.63
N PRO A 613 23.68 1.55 20.82
CA PRO A 613 22.29 1.76 21.21
C PRO A 613 21.87 0.88 22.41
N PRO A 614 20.85 1.29 23.19
CA PRO A 614 20.03 2.48 23.01
C PRO A 614 20.76 3.75 23.48
N CYS A 615 20.63 4.83 22.71
CA CYS A 615 21.25 6.13 22.97
C CYS A 615 20.26 7.23 22.60
N GLU A 616 20.01 8.16 23.52
CA GLU A 616 19.11 9.30 23.34
C GLU A 616 19.34 10.04 22.01
N GLU A 617 20.58 10.42 21.71
CA GLU A 617 20.89 11.21 20.53
C GLU A 617 20.73 10.43 19.22
N ILE A 618 21.00 9.11 19.24
CA ILE A 618 20.73 8.21 18.09
C ILE A 618 19.23 8.17 17.81
N VAL A 619 18.43 7.92 18.85
CA VAL A 619 16.99 7.76 18.73
C VAL A 619 16.32 9.06 18.24
N HIS A 620 16.77 10.21 18.74
CA HIS A 620 16.35 11.52 18.22
C HIS A 620 16.71 11.70 16.74
N ALA A 621 17.95 11.41 16.35
CA ALA A 621 18.38 11.58 14.97
C ALA A 621 17.65 10.62 14.00
N GLU A 622 17.37 9.38 14.39
CA GLU A 622 16.55 8.46 13.60
C GLU A 622 15.11 9.01 13.43
N GLN A 623 14.50 9.48 14.51
CA GLN A 623 13.13 10.00 14.47
C GLN A 623 13.02 11.25 13.60
N TYR A 624 14.05 12.09 13.64
CA TYR A 624 14.22 13.25 12.76
C TYR A 624 14.22 12.82 11.29
N LEU A 625 15.05 11.83 10.95
CA LEU A 625 15.17 11.32 9.58
C LEU A 625 13.85 10.70 9.08
N LYS A 626 13.17 9.90 9.92
CA LYS A 626 11.84 9.34 9.61
C LYS A 626 10.82 10.43 9.33
N THR A 627 10.77 11.46 10.19
CA THR A 627 9.85 12.60 10.07
C THR A 627 10.09 13.39 8.78
N TYR A 628 11.36 13.52 8.36
CA TYR A 628 11.69 14.13 7.07
C TYR A 628 11.10 13.38 5.90
N TYR A 629 11.38 12.07 5.82
CA TYR A 629 10.95 11.26 4.70
C TYR A 629 9.44 11.11 4.60
N LEU A 630 8.77 11.17 5.75
CA LEU A 630 7.31 11.21 5.82
C LEU A 630 6.72 12.59 5.47
N GLY A 631 7.52 13.61 5.18
CA GLY A 631 7.05 14.96 4.84
C GLY A 631 6.45 15.73 6.01
N LYS A 632 6.93 15.49 7.24
CA LYS A 632 6.28 15.93 8.50
C LYS A 632 7.11 16.87 9.36
N PHE A 633 8.08 17.58 8.78
CA PHE A 633 8.69 18.71 9.48
C PHE A 633 7.65 19.81 9.63
N ARG A 634 7.03 19.87 10.81
CA ARG A 634 6.23 20.98 11.30
C ARG A 634 6.84 21.50 12.58
#